data_AF-A0A182MH19-F1
#
_entry.id   AF-A0A182MH19-F1
#
_cell.length_a   1.000
_cell.length_b   1.000
_cell.length_c   1.000
_cell.angle_alpha   90.00
_cell.angle_beta   90.00
_cell.angle_gamma   90.00
#
_symmetry.space_group_name_H-M   'P 1'
#
loop_
_entity.id
_entity.type
_entity.pdbx_description
1 polymer ?
#
loop_
_entity_poly.entity_id
_entity_poly.type
_entity_poly.pdbx_seq_one_letter_code
_entity_poly.pdbx_strand_id
1 'polypeptide(L)'
;MALPPYLNFTNNIRTHASVVGFLLALDAIVTLLMSAAWNVTKDAFPKELQQITNSKELLLAVGVVNALFAIIYWVGFLKRQRWCLTVFLGYMAVVITLQFIGFLGAMLQLNIVSSCIMLIVLAVNAYVLLVTLQLRKVNSESPLTQEGFSV
;
A
#
# COMPACT_ATOMS: atom_id res chain seq x y z
N MET A 1 18.16 -17.44 0.69
CA MET A 1 18.75 -16.75 -0.48
C MET A 1 19.05 -15.31 -0.09
N ALA A 2 20.30 -14.87 -0.26
CA ALA A 2 20.67 -13.48 -0.01
C ALA A 2 20.08 -12.60 -1.13
N LEU A 3 19.37 -11.54 -0.79
CA LEU A 3 18.90 -10.54 -1.75
C LEU A 3 20.10 -9.87 -2.43
N PRO A 4 20.00 -9.48 -3.70
CA PRO A 4 21.04 -8.71 -4.37
C PRO A 4 21.40 -7.44 -3.58
N PRO A 5 22.66 -6.96 -3.60
CA PRO A 5 23.10 -5.85 -2.76
C PRO A 5 22.27 -4.58 -2.92
N TYR A 6 21.79 -4.30 -4.14
CA TYR A 6 20.95 -3.15 -4.47
C TYR A 6 19.49 -3.28 -3.99
N LEU A 7 19.05 -4.48 -3.60
CA LEU A 7 17.73 -4.74 -3.01
C LEU A 7 17.83 -4.99 -1.50
N ASN A 8 19.00 -4.81 -0.90
CA ASN A 8 19.21 -5.02 0.53
C ASN A 8 19.16 -3.69 1.28
N PHE A 9 18.05 -3.41 1.96
CA PHE A 9 17.84 -2.18 2.72
C PHE A 9 18.21 -2.33 4.20
N THR A 10 18.86 -3.44 4.61
CA THR A 10 19.09 -3.77 6.03
C THR A 10 19.84 -2.67 6.79
N ASN A 11 20.86 -2.04 6.19
CA ASN A 11 21.66 -0.99 6.84
C ASN A 11 20.85 0.28 7.18
N ASN A 12 19.77 0.56 6.43
CA ASN A 12 18.94 1.75 6.59
C ASN A 12 17.44 1.39 6.65
N ILE A 13 17.11 0.20 7.16
CA ILE A 13 15.76 -0.34 7.03
C ILE A 13 14.70 0.55 7.68
N ARG A 14 15.05 1.29 8.74
CA ARG A 14 14.15 2.24 9.40
C ARG A 14 13.77 3.42 8.50
N THR A 15 14.69 3.97 7.71
CA THR A 15 14.39 5.09 6.81
C THR A 15 13.57 4.62 5.61
N HIS A 16 13.90 3.47 5.03
CA HIS A 16 13.09 2.87 3.98
C HIS A 16 11.68 2.52 4.47
N ALA A 17 11.56 1.98 5.68
CA ALA A 17 10.27 1.68 6.28
C ALA A 17 9.44 2.93 6.59
N SER A 18 10.06 4.04 7.01
CA SER A 18 9.34 5.32 7.17
C SER A 18 8.89 5.90 5.83
N VAL A 19 9.71 5.77 4.78
CA VAL A 19 9.34 6.16 3.41
C VAL A 19 8.14 5.34 2.93
N VAL A 20 8.12 4.03 3.18
CA VAL A 20 6.96 3.18 2.87
C VAL A 20 5.71 3.64 3.63
N GLY A 21 5.83 3.95 4.92
CA GLY A 21 4.71 4.47 5.71
C GLY A 21 4.19 5.81 5.18
N PHE A 22 5.07 6.66 4.69
CA PHE A 22 4.72 7.90 4.02
C PHE A 22 4.00 7.66 2.68
N LEU A 23 4.50 6.75 1.84
CA LEU A 23 3.87 6.40 0.57
C LEU A 23 2.44 5.88 0.77
N LEU A 24 2.22 5.01 1.77
CA LEU A 24 0.90 4.48 2.11
C LEU A 24 -0.05 5.57 2.62
N ALA A 25 0.45 6.49 3.44
CA ALA A 25 -0.35 7.62 3.91
C ALA A 25 -0.74 8.57 2.77
N LEU A 26 0.20 8.84 1.86
CA LEU A 26 -0.06 9.67 0.69
C LEU A 26 -1.11 9.03 -0.23
N ASP A 27 -0.99 7.72 -0.50
CA ASP A 27 -1.96 6.97 -1.29
C ASP A 27 -3.38 7.03 -0.69
N ALA A 28 -3.49 6.82 0.63
CA ALA A 28 -4.75 6.95 1.34
C ALA A 28 -5.33 8.37 1.28
N ILE A 29 -4.50 9.40 1.49
CA ILE A 29 -4.92 10.81 1.42
C ILE A 29 -5.40 11.16 0.02
N VAL A 30 -4.65 10.79 -1.02
CA VAL A 30 -5.03 11.08 -2.42
C VAL A 30 -6.34 10.38 -2.77
N THR A 31 -6.51 9.12 -2.37
CA THR A 31 -7.74 8.35 -2.64
C THR A 31 -8.95 8.98 -1.92
N LEU A 32 -8.78 9.38 -0.66
CA LEU A 32 -9.83 10.07 0.10
C LEU A 32 -10.14 11.46 -0.45
N LEU A 33 -9.13 12.23 -0.88
CA LEU A 33 -9.32 13.53 -1.53
C LEU A 33 -10.07 13.39 -2.85
N MET A 34 -9.73 12.38 -3.66
CA MET A 34 -10.44 12.05 -4.89
C MET A 34 -11.91 11.72 -4.59
N SER A 35 -12.16 10.95 -3.53
CA SER A 35 -13.52 10.63 -3.07
C SER A 35 -14.28 11.85 -2.56
N ALA A 36 -13.60 12.77 -1.87
CA ALA A 36 -14.20 13.99 -1.35
C ALA A 36 -14.51 14.98 -2.48
N ALA A 37 -13.57 15.18 -3.40
CA ALA A 37 -13.75 16.00 -4.59
C ALA A 37 -14.95 15.51 -5.42
N TRP A 38 -15.07 14.20 -5.63
CA TRP A 38 -16.21 13.62 -6.33
C TRP A 38 -17.55 13.89 -5.60
N ASN A 39 -17.54 14.00 -4.28
CA ASN A 39 -18.74 14.29 -3.50
C ASN A 39 -19.17 15.76 -3.58
N VAL A 40 -18.24 16.69 -3.83
CA VAL A 40 -18.50 18.13 -3.98
C VAL A 40 -19.01 18.44 -5.39
N THR A 41 -18.52 17.76 -6.43
CA THR A 41 -18.88 18.03 -7.84
C THR A 41 -20.15 17.31 -8.31
N LYS A 42 -20.98 16.80 -7.39
CA LYS A 42 -22.21 16.03 -7.72
C LYS A 42 -23.19 16.77 -8.63
N ASP A 43 -23.15 18.11 -8.65
CA ASP A 43 -24.13 18.93 -9.35
C ASP A 43 -23.80 19.17 -10.84
N ALA A 44 -22.69 18.64 -11.37
CA ALA A 44 -22.22 18.94 -12.74
C ALA A 44 -22.25 17.76 -13.73
N PHE A 45 -22.69 16.55 -13.35
CA PHE A 45 -22.59 15.37 -14.22
C PHE A 45 -23.92 14.96 -14.89
N PRO A 46 -23.93 14.68 -16.21
CA PRO A 46 -25.10 14.25 -16.94
C PRO A 46 -25.59 12.86 -16.49
N LYS A 47 -26.91 12.63 -16.61
CA LYS A 47 -27.66 11.46 -16.11
C LYS A 47 -27.17 10.11 -16.62
N GLU A 48 -26.33 10.05 -17.66
CA GLU A 48 -25.73 8.80 -18.17
C GLU A 48 -24.67 8.19 -17.24
N LEU A 49 -24.15 8.97 -16.27
CA LEU A 49 -23.22 8.48 -15.24
C LEU A 49 -23.92 7.80 -14.04
N GLN A 50 -25.22 7.49 -14.08
CA GLN A 50 -25.92 6.90 -12.93
C GLN A 50 -25.42 5.48 -12.55
N GLN A 51 -24.66 4.83 -13.44
CA GLN A 51 -23.93 3.58 -13.16
C GLN A 51 -22.72 3.77 -12.21
N ILE A 52 -22.38 5.02 -11.85
CA ILE A 52 -21.18 5.42 -11.08
C ILE A 52 -21.51 5.74 -9.60
N THR A 53 -22.78 5.62 -9.20
CA THR A 53 -23.14 5.70 -7.76
C THR A 53 -22.46 4.59 -6.98
N ASN A 54 -22.37 3.37 -7.55
CA ASN A 54 -21.62 2.26 -6.95
C ASN A 54 -20.12 2.52 -6.93
N SER A 55 -19.54 3.13 -7.97
CA SER A 55 -18.10 3.42 -7.98
C SER A 55 -17.71 4.51 -6.99
N LYS A 56 -18.63 5.41 -6.61
CA LYS A 56 -18.39 6.36 -5.51
C LYS A 56 -18.22 5.62 -4.19
N GLU A 57 -19.18 4.76 -3.84
CA GLU A 57 -19.14 3.99 -2.60
C GLU A 57 -17.93 3.06 -2.57
N LEU A 58 -17.60 2.45 -3.72
CA LEU A 58 -16.39 1.66 -3.90
C LEU A 58 -15.13 2.49 -3.67
N LEU A 59 -15.02 3.69 -4.25
CA LEU A 59 -13.84 4.55 -4.11
C LEU A 59 -13.66 5.03 -2.67
N LEU A 60 -14.76 5.38 -1.99
CA LEU A 60 -14.75 5.75 -0.58
C LEU A 60 -14.34 4.55 0.29
N ALA A 61 -14.91 3.36 0.03
CA ALA A 61 -14.56 2.14 0.73
C ALA A 61 -13.07 1.80 0.54
N VAL A 62 -12.54 1.89 -0.69
CA VAL A 62 -11.11 1.68 -0.99
C VAL A 62 -10.25 2.70 -0.26
N GLY A 63 -10.63 3.97 -0.22
CA GLY A 63 -9.90 5.01 0.52
C GLY A 63 -9.87 4.74 2.04
N VAL A 64 -11.00 4.35 2.62
CA VAL A 64 -11.08 3.98 4.05
C VAL A 64 -10.24 2.74 4.35
N VAL A 65 -10.32 1.71 3.49
CA VAL A 65 -9.52 0.49 3.62
C VAL A 65 -8.01 0.82 3.54
N ASN A 66 -7.58 1.64 2.58
CA ASN A 66 -6.18 2.07 2.47
C ASN A 66 -5.72 2.86 3.70
N ALA A 67 -6.56 3.75 4.23
CA ALA A 67 -6.27 4.48 5.46
C ALA A 67 -6.10 3.55 6.67
N LEU A 68 -6.98 2.56 6.82
CA LEU A 68 -6.88 1.55 7.89
C LEU A 68 -5.58 0.75 7.77
N PHE A 69 -5.23 0.29 6.56
CA PHE A 69 -3.98 -0.45 6.35
C PHE A 69 -2.73 0.41 6.55
N ALA A 70 -2.77 1.69 6.20
CA ALA A 70 -1.70 2.63 6.50
C ALA A 70 -1.49 2.79 8.02
N ILE A 71 -2.58 2.89 8.79
CA ILE A 71 -2.52 2.94 10.26
C ILE A 71 -1.96 1.63 10.82
N ILE A 72 -2.45 0.48 10.35
CA ILE A 72 -1.96 -0.85 10.77
C ILE A 72 -0.46 -0.98 10.48
N TYR A 73 0.00 -0.51 9.32
CA TYR A 73 1.41 -0.47 8.98
C TYR A 73 2.21 0.41 9.95
N TRP A 74 1.75 1.64 10.23
CA TRP A 74 2.40 2.53 11.19
C TRP A 74 2.46 1.96 12.61
N VAL A 75 1.39 1.30 13.06
CA VAL A 75 1.38 0.59 14.35
C VAL A 75 2.39 -0.56 14.34
N GLY A 76 2.46 -1.34 13.27
CA GLY A 76 3.44 -2.41 13.08
C GLY A 76 4.88 -1.90 13.09
N PHE A 77 5.12 -0.73 12.48
CA PHE A 77 6.42 -0.08 12.45
C PHE A 77 6.83 0.50 13.80
N LEU A 78 5.97 1.29 14.45
CA LEU A 78 6.28 1.99 15.71
C LEU A 78 6.35 1.05 16.91
N LYS A 79 5.37 0.14 17.06
CA LYS A 79 5.33 -0.82 18.18
C LYS A 79 6.10 -2.11 17.91
N ARG A 80 6.78 -2.23 16.76
CA ARG A 80 7.52 -3.41 16.34
C ARG A 80 6.70 -4.71 16.38
N GLN A 81 5.38 -4.59 16.20
CA GLN A 81 4.41 -5.67 16.32
C GLN A 81 4.42 -6.56 15.07
N ARG A 82 4.83 -7.83 15.24
CA ARG A 82 4.98 -8.80 14.14
C ARG A 82 3.66 -9.19 13.47
N TRP A 83 2.57 -9.23 14.24
CA TRP A 83 1.23 -9.60 13.75
C TRP A 83 0.68 -8.56 12.77
N CYS A 84 0.78 -7.27 13.09
CA CYS A 84 0.35 -6.18 12.22
C CYS A 84 1.08 -6.19 10.86
N LEU A 85 2.40 -6.40 10.87
CA LEU A 85 3.18 -6.51 9.64
C LEU A 85 2.79 -7.73 8.79
N THR A 86 2.39 -8.83 9.43
CA THR A 86 1.95 -10.06 8.72
C THR A 86 0.60 -9.85 8.04
N VAL A 87 -0.35 -9.21 8.73
CA VAL A 87 -1.66 -8.85 8.15
C VAL A 87 -1.47 -7.89 6.96
N PHE A 88 -0.60 -6.89 7.12
CA PHE A 88 -0.28 -5.96 6.05
C PHE A 88 0.37 -6.64 4.82
N LEU A 89 1.30 -7.58 5.05
CA LEU A 89 1.90 -8.37 3.97
C LEU A 89 0.86 -9.20 3.20
N GLY A 90 -0.09 -9.79 3.91
CA GLY A 90 -1.20 -10.52 3.29
C GLY A 90 -2.06 -9.61 2.41
N TYR A 91 -2.38 -8.41 2.88
CA TYR A 91 -3.10 -7.41 2.10
C TYR A 91 -2.32 -7.01 0.83
N MET A 92 -1.04 -6.69 0.95
CA MET A 92 -0.19 -6.33 -0.20
C MET A 92 -0.11 -7.45 -1.24
N ALA A 93 -0.09 -8.71 -0.81
CA ALA A 93 -0.11 -9.85 -1.73
C ALA A 93 -1.41 -9.86 -2.57
N VAL A 94 -2.57 -9.66 -1.94
CA VAL A 94 -3.86 -9.58 -2.65
C VAL A 94 -3.87 -8.40 -3.63
N VAL A 95 -3.43 -7.22 -3.22
CA VAL A 95 -3.37 -6.02 -4.08
C VAL A 95 -2.48 -6.27 -5.30
N ILE A 96 -1.31 -6.89 -5.11
CA ILE A 96 -0.40 -7.22 -6.22
C ILE A 96 -1.05 -8.22 -7.18
N THR A 97 -1.76 -9.23 -6.69
CA THR A 97 -2.46 -10.19 -7.58
C THR A 97 -3.55 -9.52 -8.42
N LEU A 98 -4.34 -8.62 -7.83
CA LEU A 98 -5.32 -7.82 -8.56
C LEU A 98 -4.65 -6.91 -9.61
N GLN A 99 -3.51 -6.32 -9.27
CA GLN A 99 -2.72 -5.49 -10.18
C GLN A 99 -2.21 -6.30 -11.39
N PHE A 100 -1.77 -7.54 -11.19
CA PHE A 100 -1.37 -8.42 -12.30
C PHE A 100 -2.54 -8.75 -13.22
N ILE A 101 -3.74 -9.01 -12.68
CA ILE A 101 -4.95 -9.23 -13.49
C ILE A 101 -5.27 -7.98 -14.31
N GLY A 102 -5.20 -6.80 -13.70
CA GLY A 102 -5.41 -5.52 -14.38
C GLY A 102 -4.37 -5.26 -15.48
N PHE A 103 -3.11 -5.61 -15.24
CA PHE A 103 -2.04 -5.51 -16.22
C PHE A 103 -2.26 -6.43 -17.43
N LEU A 104 -2.67 -7.69 -17.20
CA LEU A 104 -3.04 -8.62 -18.28
C LEU A 104 -4.20 -8.07 -19.11
N GLY A 105 -5.23 -7.49 -18.46
CA GLY A 105 -6.34 -6.84 -19.15
C GLY A 105 -5.90 -5.64 -20.02
N ALA A 106 -5.02 -4.79 -19.49
CA ALA A 106 -4.49 -3.62 -20.22
C ALA A 106 -3.64 -4.01 -21.44
N MET A 107 -2.84 -5.07 -21.31
CA MET A 107 -2.06 -5.64 -22.42
C MET A 107 -2.96 -6.19 -23.53
N LEU A 108 -4.07 -6.84 -23.15
CA LEU A 108 -5.05 -7.38 -24.10
C LEU A 108 -5.77 -6.29 -24.91
N GLN A 109 -5.92 -5.10 -24.33
CA GLN A 109 -6.51 -3.92 -24.98
C GLN A 109 -5.50 -3.10 -25.80
N LEU A 110 -4.23 -3.54 -25.93
CA LEU A 110 -3.14 -2.85 -26.66
C LEU A 110 -2.92 -1.38 -26.22
N ASN A 111 -3.31 -1.03 -25.00
CA ASN A 111 -3.13 0.32 -24.49
C ASN A 111 -1.75 0.44 -23.80
N ILE A 112 -0.76 0.85 -24.60
CA ILE A 112 0.65 0.98 -24.18
C ILE A 112 0.79 1.94 -22.99
N VAL A 113 0.07 3.07 -23.00
CA VAL A 113 0.15 4.08 -21.94
C VAL A 113 -0.36 3.52 -20.61
N SER A 114 -1.51 2.83 -20.64
CA SER A 114 -2.08 2.17 -19.47
C SER A 114 -1.14 1.10 -18.91
N SER A 115 -0.54 0.30 -19.79
CA SER A 115 0.40 -0.76 -19.40
C SER A 115 1.65 -0.21 -18.71
N CYS A 116 2.21 0.90 -19.22
CA CYS A 116 3.34 1.58 -18.58
C CYS A 116 3.01 2.10 -17.17
N ILE A 117 1.84 2.74 -17.00
CA ILE A 117 1.40 3.22 -15.69
C ILE A 117 1.25 2.06 -14.71
N MET A 118 0.62 0.96 -15.14
CA MET A 118 0.45 -0.24 -14.31
C MET A 118 1.78 -0.87 -13.89
N LEU A 119 2.82 -0.83 -14.75
CA LEU A 119 4.17 -1.30 -14.42
C LEU A 119 4.85 -0.43 -13.36
N ILE A 120 4.71 0.90 -13.44
CA ILE A 120 5.25 1.82 -12.44
C ILE A 120 4.60 1.53 -11.08
N VAL A 121 3.27 1.39 -11.05
CA VAL A 121 2.51 1.06 -9.84
C VAL A 121 2.95 -0.30 -9.28
N LEU A 122 3.17 -1.29 -10.14
CA LEU A 122 3.67 -2.61 -9.74
C LEU A 122 5.07 -2.52 -9.11
N ALA A 123 5.97 -1.72 -9.70
CA ALA A 123 7.33 -1.53 -9.17
C ALA A 123 7.30 -0.86 -7.78
N VAL A 124 6.44 0.15 -7.58
CA VAL A 124 6.26 0.80 -6.27
C VAL A 124 5.71 -0.18 -5.24
N ASN A 125 4.69 -0.96 -5.60
CA ASN A 125 4.10 -1.98 -4.70
C ASN A 125 5.09 -3.09 -4.36
N ALA A 126 5.93 -3.51 -5.31
CA ALA A 126 7.02 -4.46 -5.08
C ALA A 126 8.06 -3.89 -4.11
N TYR A 127 8.41 -2.61 -4.24
CA TYR A 127 9.31 -1.93 -3.30
C TYR A 127 8.73 -1.91 -1.87
N VAL A 128 7.46 -1.53 -1.72
CA VAL A 128 6.73 -1.56 -0.43
C VAL A 128 6.77 -2.97 0.16
N LEU A 129 6.48 -4.00 -0.64
CA LEU A 129 6.52 -5.40 -0.21
C LEU A 129 7.91 -5.82 0.28
N LEU A 130 8.98 -5.50 -0.47
CA LEU A 130 10.34 -5.89 -0.12
C LEU A 130 10.81 -5.22 1.18
N VAL A 131 10.55 -3.93 1.34
CA VAL A 131 10.92 -3.20 2.55
C VAL A 131 10.13 -3.72 3.76
N THR A 132 8.84 -3.99 3.61
CA THR A 132 8.03 -4.55 4.71
C THR A 132 8.46 -5.97 5.11
N LEU A 133 8.87 -6.81 4.15
CA LEU A 133 9.46 -8.12 4.42
C LEU A 133 10.79 -8.01 5.18
N GLN A 134 11.67 -7.12 4.76
CA GLN A 134 12.96 -6.90 5.43
C GLN A 134 12.78 -6.32 6.83
N LEU A 135 11.84 -5.38 7.00
CA LEU A 135 11.48 -4.84 8.32
C LEU A 135 10.95 -5.95 9.23
N ARG A 136 10.06 -6.82 8.72
CA ARG A 136 9.56 -7.98 9.49
C ARG A 136 10.69 -8.93 9.88
N LYS A 137 11.63 -9.21 8.97
CA LYS A 137 12.80 -10.05 9.24
C LYS A 137 13.69 -9.45 10.34
N VAL A 138 14.01 -8.16 10.25
CA VAL A 138 14.79 -7.46 11.28
C VAL A 138 14.05 -7.42 12.63
N ASN A 139 12.73 -7.29 12.61
CA ASN A 139 11.89 -7.40 13.82
C ASN A 139 11.82 -8.83 14.36
N SER A 140 12.08 -9.84 13.53
CA SER A 140 12.14 -11.25 13.93
C SER A 140 13.47 -11.63 14.58
N GLU A 141 14.57 -11.07 14.07
CA GLU A 141 15.94 -11.36 14.50
C GLU A 141 16.36 -10.56 15.74
N SER A 142 15.72 -9.42 16.02
CA SER A 142 15.93 -8.73 17.28
C SER A 142 15.18 -9.46 18.39
N PRO A 143 15.87 -10.03 19.39
CA PRO A 143 15.20 -10.40 20.62
C PRO A 143 14.57 -9.14 21.21
N LEU A 144 13.40 -9.30 21.82
CA LEU A 144 12.84 -8.31 22.73
C LEU A 144 13.90 -8.02 23.79
N THR A 145 14.64 -6.91 23.68
CA THR A 145 15.10 -6.23 24.89
C THR A 145 13.87 -5.67 25.55
N GLN A 146 13.30 -6.52 26.41
CA GLN A 146 12.36 -6.18 27.45
C GLN A 146 13.11 -5.37 28.52
N GLU A 147 13.77 -4.27 28.14
CA GLU A 147 14.35 -3.30 29.07
C GLU A 147 13.45 -2.07 29.08
N GLY A 148 12.44 -2.12 29.93
CA GLY A 148 11.49 -1.03 30.09
C GLY A 148 10.50 -1.21 31.24
N PHE A 149 10.65 -2.23 32.08
CA PHE A 149 9.97 -2.35 33.37
C PHE A 149 10.85 -3.18 34.32
N SER A 150 11.84 -2.53 34.92
CA SER A 150 12.30 -2.90 36.25
C SER A 150 11.99 -1.71 37.16
N VAL A 151 11.21 -2.01 38.19
CA VAL A 151 10.78 -1.15 39.30
C VAL A 151 11.95 -0.38 39.90
#